data_AF-C7R6L6-F1
#
_entry.id   AF-C7R6L6-F1
#
_cell.length_a   1.000
_cell.length_b   1.000
_cell.length_c   1.000
_cell.angle_alpha   90.00
_cell.angle_beta   90.00
_cell.angle_gamma   90.00
#
_symmetry.space_group_name_H-M   'P 1'
#
loop_
_entity.id
_entity.type
_entity.pdbx_description
1 polymer ?
#
loop_
_entity_poly.entity_id
_entity_poly.type
_entity_poly.pdbx_seq_one_letter_code
_entity_poly.pdbx_strand_id
1 'polypeptide(L)'
;MKILSLLMTIAILLSGCATGPYAIIDGSQSKITAKNSYDVIITGINGKMYFNGQKIKNIDVGPHYVQLTSTKAGSRGDISYQSWYFNAEPCKRYVVVANHDKDKQFSNNYWEVELLRVESIGGCKVSEDDKEESHE
;
A
#
# COMPACT_ATOMS: atom_id res chain seq x y z
N MET A 1 -26.99 -33.91 -42.13
CA MET A 1 -27.00 -33.66 -40.67
C MET A 1 -25.55 -33.46 -40.25
N LYS A 2 -24.97 -32.24 -40.27
CA LYS A 2 -25.22 -31.02 -39.47
C LYS A 2 -24.93 -31.16 -37.95
N ILE A 3 -23.86 -31.84 -37.51
CA ILE A 3 -23.52 -31.83 -36.06
C ILE A 3 -21.99 -31.87 -35.78
N LEU A 4 -21.12 -31.41 -36.67
CA LEU A 4 -19.66 -31.52 -36.39
C LEU A 4 -18.82 -30.25 -36.58
N SER A 5 -19.46 -29.08 -36.73
CA SER A 5 -18.74 -27.85 -37.12
C SER A 5 -19.01 -26.65 -36.20
N LEU A 6 -19.51 -26.88 -34.97
CA LEU A 6 -19.96 -25.81 -34.06
C LEU A 6 -19.34 -25.90 -32.64
N LEU A 7 -18.08 -26.35 -32.53
CA LEU A 7 -17.38 -26.47 -31.25
C LEU A 7 -15.98 -25.83 -31.24
N MET A 8 -15.64 -25.02 -32.26
CA MET A 8 -14.27 -24.52 -32.45
C MET A 8 -14.10 -23.00 -32.33
N THR A 9 -15.13 -22.26 -31.91
CA THR A 9 -15.13 -20.77 -31.96
C THR A 9 -15.55 -20.10 -30.65
N ILE A 10 -15.28 -20.72 -29.50
CA ILE A 10 -15.40 -20.05 -28.19
C ILE A 10 -14.11 -20.27 -27.38
N ALA A 11 -12.97 -19.95 -27.99
CA ALA A 11 -11.77 -19.57 -27.26
C ALA A 11 -11.67 -18.04 -27.32
N ILE A 12 -12.71 -17.37 -26.81
CA ILE A 12 -12.72 -15.92 -26.64
C ILE A 12 -11.72 -15.63 -25.51
N LEU A 13 -10.49 -15.31 -25.94
CA LEU A 13 -9.67 -14.22 -25.41
C LEU A 13 -10.07 -13.77 -24.00
N LEU A 14 -9.76 -14.61 -23.01
CA LEU A 14 -9.48 -14.14 -21.66
C LEU A 14 -8.09 -13.48 -21.66
N SER A 15 -7.86 -12.52 -22.56
CA SER A 15 -6.87 -11.48 -22.31
C SER A 15 -7.47 -10.62 -21.22
N GLY A 16 -7.38 -11.10 -19.98
CA GLY A 16 -7.72 -10.30 -18.82
C GLY A 16 -6.98 -8.99 -18.97
N CYS A 17 -7.70 -7.87 -18.92
CA CYS A 17 -7.08 -6.56 -18.77
C CYS A 17 -6.21 -6.66 -17.52
N ALA A 18 -4.90 -6.86 -17.72
CA ALA A 18 -3.94 -6.68 -16.66
C ALA A 18 -4.02 -5.20 -16.34
N THR A 19 -4.77 -4.86 -15.27
CA THR A 19 -4.58 -3.58 -14.58
C THR A 19 -3.08 -3.42 -14.42
N GLY A 20 -2.54 -2.31 -14.92
CA GLY A 20 -1.11 -2.04 -14.98
C GLY A 20 -0.42 -2.22 -13.62
N PRO A 21 0.92 -2.22 -13.60
CA PRO A 21 1.65 -2.43 -12.36
C PRO A 21 1.19 -1.43 -11.31
N TYR A 22 1.01 -1.92 -10.09
CA TYR A 22 0.54 -1.14 -8.95
C TYR A 22 1.41 -1.43 -7.73
N ALA A 23 1.31 -0.57 -6.72
CA ALA A 23 1.91 -0.80 -5.42
C ALA A 23 0.84 -0.95 -4.34
N ILE A 24 1.23 -1.52 -3.20
CA ILE A 24 0.36 -1.67 -2.03
C ILE A 24 1.00 -0.97 -0.84
N ILE A 25 0.21 -0.20 -0.11
CA ILE A 25 0.55 0.23 1.25
C ILE A 25 -0.18 -0.68 2.21
N ASP A 26 0.55 -1.25 3.17
CA ASP A 26 0.02 -2.16 4.19
C ASP A 26 0.40 -1.68 5.60
N GLY A 27 -0.59 -1.14 6.31
CA GLY A 27 -0.48 -0.65 7.69
C GLY A 27 -0.95 -1.63 8.76
N SER A 28 -1.14 -2.91 8.45
CA SER A 28 -1.84 -3.88 9.31
C SER A 28 -0.93 -4.84 10.10
N GLN A 29 0.38 -4.68 10.00
CA GLN A 29 1.36 -5.70 10.42
C GLN A 29 2.14 -5.37 11.69
N SER A 30 1.62 -4.50 12.58
CA SER A 30 2.35 -4.09 13.78
C SER A 30 2.64 -5.19 14.79
N LYS A 31 1.81 -6.25 14.81
CA LYS A 31 1.99 -7.38 15.74
C LYS A 31 3.19 -8.27 15.40
N ILE A 32 3.78 -8.11 14.21
CA ILE A 32 4.96 -8.86 13.77
C ILE A 32 6.25 -8.14 14.20
N THR A 33 6.17 -6.89 14.67
CA THR A 33 7.34 -6.01 14.80
C THR A 33 7.68 -5.61 16.23
N ALA A 34 8.73 -4.79 16.35
CA ALA A 34 9.38 -4.39 17.59
C ALA A 34 8.43 -3.76 18.62
N LYS A 35 8.89 -3.72 19.88
CA LYS A 35 8.20 -3.05 20.99
C LYS A 35 7.87 -1.61 20.61
N ASN A 36 6.61 -1.19 20.83
CA ASN A 36 6.06 0.14 20.49
C ASN A 36 5.70 0.40 19.02
N SER A 37 5.63 -0.63 18.17
CA SER A 37 4.99 -0.50 16.85
C SER A 37 3.47 -0.68 16.92
N TYR A 38 2.75 0.12 16.14
CA TYR A 38 1.28 0.08 16.05
C TYR A 38 0.81 0.15 14.60
N ASP A 39 -0.35 -0.44 14.32
CA ASP A 39 -0.95 -0.37 13.00
C ASP A 39 -1.23 1.09 12.62
N VAL A 40 -1.24 1.35 11.31
CA VAL A 40 -1.64 2.65 10.76
C VAL A 40 -2.86 2.49 9.86
N ILE A 41 -3.74 3.49 9.95
CA ILE A 41 -4.89 3.68 9.07
C ILE A 41 -4.49 4.68 7.99
N ILE A 42 -4.80 4.38 6.74
CA ILE A 42 -4.57 5.26 5.59
C ILE A 42 -5.72 6.25 5.53
N THR A 43 -5.46 7.50 5.91
CA THR A 43 -6.47 8.57 5.98
C THR A 43 -6.39 9.56 4.84
N GLY A 44 -5.33 9.55 4.04
CA GLY A 44 -5.23 10.39 2.85
C GLY A 44 -4.11 9.95 1.90
N ILE A 45 -4.30 10.19 0.60
CA ILE A 45 -3.28 9.98 -0.44
C ILE A 45 -3.38 11.15 -1.42
N ASN A 46 -2.29 11.86 -1.65
CA ASN A 46 -2.19 12.98 -2.61
C ASN A 46 -3.33 14.00 -2.44
N GLY A 47 -3.63 14.38 -1.19
CA GLY A 47 -4.69 15.33 -0.85
C GLY A 47 -6.12 14.77 -0.83
N LYS A 48 -6.34 13.54 -1.32
CA LYS A 48 -7.64 12.86 -1.22
C LYS A 48 -7.78 12.13 0.10
N MET A 49 -8.81 12.46 0.86
CA MET A 49 -9.07 11.91 2.19
C MET A 49 -9.89 10.61 2.16
N TYR A 50 -9.62 9.72 3.10
CA TYR A 50 -10.30 8.43 3.29
C TYR A 50 -10.66 8.25 4.77
N PHE A 51 -11.94 8.02 5.07
CA PHE A 51 -12.46 7.89 6.45
C PHE A 51 -13.04 6.51 6.74
N ASN A 52 -12.69 5.50 5.94
CA ASN A 52 -13.25 4.16 6.00
C ASN A 52 -12.42 3.17 6.84
N GLY A 53 -11.39 3.65 7.56
CA GLY A 53 -10.55 2.81 8.40
C GLY A 53 -9.65 1.83 7.63
N GLN A 54 -9.43 2.05 6.33
CA GLN A 54 -8.59 1.17 5.51
C GLN A 54 -7.13 1.20 5.99
N LYS A 55 -6.58 0.00 6.27
CA LYS A 55 -5.15 -0.19 6.56
C LYS A 55 -4.36 -0.67 5.36
N ILE A 56 -5.03 -1.18 4.32
CA ILE A 56 -4.41 -1.69 3.10
C ILE A 56 -5.02 -0.97 1.91
N LYS A 57 -4.16 -0.49 1.00
CA LYS A 57 -4.60 0.23 -0.20
C LYS A 57 -3.69 -0.04 -1.38
N ASN A 58 -4.28 -0.31 -2.54
CA ASN A 58 -3.57 -0.27 -3.82
C ASN A 58 -3.41 1.19 -4.24
N ILE A 59 -2.24 1.51 -4.76
CA ILE A 59 -1.88 2.83 -5.28
C ILE A 59 -1.21 2.68 -6.63
N ASP A 60 -1.24 3.75 -7.41
CA ASP A 60 -0.50 3.83 -8.67
C ASP A 60 1.01 3.85 -8.40
N VAL A 61 1.80 3.66 -9.45
CA VAL A 61 3.26 3.77 -9.41
C VAL A 61 3.66 5.25 -9.44
N GLY A 62 4.74 5.61 -8.75
CA GLY A 62 5.29 6.97 -8.72
C GLY A 62 5.20 7.66 -7.36
N PRO A 63 5.39 8.99 -7.31
CA PRO A 63 5.52 9.72 -6.07
C PRO A 63 4.17 9.90 -5.35
N HIS A 64 4.16 9.62 -4.04
CA HIS A 64 2.98 9.77 -3.20
C HIS A 64 3.27 10.48 -1.88
N TYR A 65 2.32 11.29 -1.46
CA TYR A 65 2.19 11.77 -0.08
C TYR A 65 1.01 11.07 0.58
N VAL A 66 1.29 10.29 1.61
CA VAL A 66 0.29 9.48 2.31
C VAL A 66 0.13 9.98 3.73
N GLN A 67 -1.10 10.29 4.10
CA GLN A 67 -1.47 10.60 5.46
C GLN A 67 -1.86 9.32 6.18
N LEU A 68 -1.15 9.04 7.26
CA LEU A 68 -1.27 7.85 8.08
C LEU A 68 -1.68 8.25 9.50
N THR A 69 -2.58 7.48 10.08
CA THR A 69 -3.07 7.68 11.44
C THR A 69 -2.74 6.46 12.28
N SER A 70 -2.07 6.65 13.42
CA SER A 70 -1.78 5.53 14.32
C SER A 70 -3.06 4.98 14.96
N THR A 71 -3.14 3.66 15.09
CA THR A 71 -4.20 2.99 15.85
C THR A 71 -4.04 3.12 17.37
N LYS A 72 -2.88 3.57 17.84
CA LYS A 72 -2.68 3.88 19.25
C LYS A 72 -3.35 5.20 19.58
N ALA A 73 -4.38 5.15 20.42
CA ALA A 73 -4.99 6.35 20.95
C ALA A 73 -4.03 7.07 21.91
N GLY A 74 -4.02 8.40 21.87
CA GLY A 74 -3.38 9.24 22.86
C GLY A 74 -4.07 9.15 24.22
N SER A 75 -3.46 9.79 25.22
CA SER A 75 -3.90 9.72 26.64
C SER A 75 -5.35 10.17 26.87
N ARG A 76 -5.92 10.96 25.95
CA ARG A 76 -7.29 11.48 26.02
C ARG A 76 -8.18 10.98 24.87
N GLY A 77 -7.77 9.90 24.21
CA GLY A 77 -8.46 9.40 23.01
C GLY A 77 -8.17 10.22 21.75
N ASP A 78 -7.22 11.13 21.82
CA ASP A 78 -6.76 11.94 20.72
C ASP A 78 -6.01 11.11 19.68
N ILE A 79 -6.20 11.47 18.41
CA ILE A 79 -5.68 10.76 17.26
C ILE A 79 -4.74 11.72 16.53
N SER A 80 -3.48 11.33 16.34
CA SER A 80 -2.50 12.09 15.56
C SER A 80 -2.24 11.42 14.22
N TYR A 81 -1.98 12.25 13.20
CA TYR A 81 -1.60 11.81 11.86
C TYR A 81 -0.17 12.21 11.54
N GLN A 82 0.47 11.44 10.67
CA GLN A 82 1.77 11.75 10.08
C GLN A 82 1.67 11.64 8.56
N SER A 83 2.44 12.48 7.86
CA SER A 83 2.59 12.41 6.42
C SER A 83 3.85 11.64 6.08
N TRP A 84 3.74 10.69 5.17
CA TRP A 84 4.86 9.91 4.65
C TRP A 84 4.96 10.09 3.14
N TYR A 85 6.11 10.59 2.69
CA TYR A 85 6.45 10.69 1.28
C TYR A 85 7.25 9.47 0.86
N PHE A 86 6.90 8.87 -0.28
CA PHE A 86 7.71 7.85 -0.91
C PHE A 86 7.41 7.76 -2.41
N ASN A 87 8.34 7.16 -3.15
CA ASN A 87 8.15 6.80 -4.54
C ASN A 87 7.77 5.32 -4.63
N ALA A 88 6.54 5.05 -5.07
CA ALA A 88 6.01 3.70 -5.17
C ALA A 88 6.54 3.02 -6.44
N GLU A 89 7.30 1.95 -6.26
CA GLU A 89 7.78 1.10 -7.34
C GLU A 89 6.71 0.10 -7.78
N PRO A 90 6.73 -0.31 -9.06
CA PRO A 90 5.78 -1.28 -9.58
C PRO A 90 5.89 -2.63 -8.87
N CYS A 91 4.73 -3.24 -8.60
CA CYS A 91 4.61 -4.57 -8.01
C CYS A 91 5.24 -4.71 -6.61
N LYS A 92 5.33 -3.62 -5.85
CA LYS A 92 5.84 -3.62 -4.48
C LYS A 92 4.74 -3.40 -3.44
N ARG A 93 4.87 -4.09 -2.30
CA ARG A 93 4.11 -3.87 -1.07
C ARG A 93 5.01 -3.22 -0.04
N TYR A 94 4.64 -2.03 0.40
CA TYR A 94 5.30 -1.28 1.46
C TYR A 94 4.57 -1.51 2.77
N VAL A 95 5.21 -2.23 3.68
CA VAL A 95 4.65 -2.51 5.01
C VAL A 95 5.13 -1.45 5.98
N VAL A 96 4.21 -0.66 6.52
CA VAL A 96 4.51 0.50 7.38
C VAL A 96 3.82 0.39 8.73
N VAL A 97 4.43 0.97 9.76
CA VAL A 97 3.85 1.07 11.11
C VAL A 97 4.06 2.44 11.71
N ALA A 98 3.30 2.73 12.76
CA ALA A 98 3.56 3.85 13.64
C ALA A 98 4.51 3.38 14.74
N ASN A 99 5.72 3.94 14.80
CA ASN A 99 6.66 3.68 15.88
C ASN A 99 6.55 4.78 16.95
N HIS A 100 6.15 4.37 18.15
CA HIS A 100 6.03 5.23 19.34
C HIS A 100 7.23 5.01 20.26
N ASP A 101 8.45 5.13 19.73
CA ASP A 101 9.64 4.96 20.56
C ASP A 101 9.67 6.01 21.68
N LYS A 102 9.91 5.55 22.91
CA LYS A 102 9.81 6.37 24.13
C LYS A 102 11.02 7.26 24.31
N ASP A 103 12.15 6.88 23.74
CA ASP A 103 13.41 7.61 23.90
C ASP A 103 13.43 8.92 23.10
N LYS A 104 12.49 9.08 22.15
CA LYS A 104 12.29 10.29 21.34
C LYS A 104 11.06 11.12 21.78
N GLN A 105 10.37 10.75 22.85
CA GLN A 105 9.07 11.34 23.21
C GLN A 105 9.17 12.57 24.12
N PHE A 106 8.74 13.72 23.61
CA PHE A 106 8.30 14.87 24.43
C PHE A 106 6.79 14.85 24.70
N SER A 107 6.04 13.95 24.04
CA SER A 107 4.57 13.80 24.16
C SER A 107 4.14 12.38 23.80
N ASN A 108 3.12 11.86 24.48
CA ASN A 108 2.53 10.52 24.23
C ASN A 108 1.95 10.35 22.82
N ASN A 109 1.78 11.44 22.08
CA ASN A 109 1.21 11.45 20.74
C ASN A 109 2.26 11.55 19.63
N TYR A 110 3.54 11.64 20.01
CA TYR A 110 4.64 11.68 19.06
C TYR A 110 4.96 10.26 18.60
N TRP A 111 4.97 10.08 17.29
CA TRP A 111 5.35 8.85 16.62
C TRP A 111 5.83 9.17 15.21
N GLU A 112 6.61 8.25 14.65
CA GLU A 112 7.14 8.33 13.30
C GLU A 112 6.66 7.16 12.45
N VAL A 113 6.53 7.39 11.14
CA VAL A 113 6.22 6.32 10.19
C VAL A 113 7.50 5.53 9.95
N GLU A 114 7.46 4.24 10.27
CA GLU A 114 8.57 3.31 10.03
C GLU A 114 8.22 2.38 8.88
N LEU A 115 9.07 2.36 7.85
CA LEU A 115 8.99 1.37 6.77
C LEU A 115 9.67 0.09 7.25
N LEU A 116 8.87 -0.95 7.52
CA LEU A 116 9.37 -2.21 8.06
C LEU A 116 10.06 -3.06 7.01
N ARG A 117 9.43 -3.17 5.84
CA ARG A 117 9.90 -3.99 4.73
C ARG A 117 9.16 -3.65 3.45
N VAL A 118 9.78 -4.05 2.35
CA VAL A 118 9.22 -3.98 1.00
C VAL A 118 9.19 -5.40 0.44
N GLU A 119 8.03 -5.84 -0.03
CA GLU A 119 7.81 -7.19 -0.54
C GLU A 119 7.33 -7.13 -2.00
N SER A 120 7.66 -8.15 -2.79
CA SER A 120 7.08 -8.30 -4.13
C SER A 120 5.64 -8.81 -4.05
N ILE A 121 4.76 -8.25 -4.86
CA ILE A 121 3.36 -8.71 -4.97
C ILE A 121 3.31 -9.94 -5.86
N GLY A 122 2.86 -11.08 -5.31
CA GLY A 122 2.72 -12.33 -6.07
C GLY A 122 1.78 -12.16 -7.27
N GLY A 123 2.21 -12.64 -8.44
CA GLY A 123 1.43 -12.57 -9.68
C GLY A 123 1.44 -11.20 -10.38
N CYS A 124 2.02 -10.16 -9.78
CA CYS A 124 2.23 -8.87 -10.43
C CYS A 124 3.50 -8.94 -11.29
N LYS A 125 3.41 -8.52 -12.56
CA LYS A 125 4.53 -8.46 -13.50
C LYS A 125 4.61 -7.07 -14.09
N VAL A 126 5.84 -6.56 -14.20
CA VAL A 126 6.16 -5.33 -14.93
C VAL A 126 6.44 -5.73 -16.37
N SER A 127 5.77 -5.10 -17.34
CA SER A 127 6.06 -5.30 -18.77
C SER A 127 7.51 -4.91 -19.04
N GLU A 128 8.13 -5.47 -20.08
CA GLU A 128 9.46 -4.99 -20.50
C GLU A 128 9.41 -3.53 -20.97
N ASP A 129 8.28 -3.12 -21.55
CA ASP A 129 8.01 -1.76 -22.01
C ASP A 129 7.97 -0.71 -20.87
N ASP A 130 7.62 -1.12 -19.64
CA ASP A 130 7.51 -0.20 -18.49
C ASP A 130 8.86 0.05 -17.78
N LYS A 131 9.94 -0.62 -18.20
CA LYS A 131 11.28 -0.48 -17.58
C LYS A 131 12.12 0.63 -18.21
N GLU A 132 11.79 1.06 -19.42
CA GLU A 132 12.61 2.00 -20.19
C GLU A 132 12.36 3.46 -19.77
N GLU A 133 11.19 3.75 -19.18
CA GLU A 133 10.79 5.10 -18.75
C GLU A 133 11.37 5.53 -17.37
N SER A 134 12.02 4.62 -16.63
CA SER A 134 12.61 4.94 -15.30
C SER A 134 14.09 5.35 -15.35
N HIS A 135 14.65 5.57 -16.54
CA HIS A 135 16.09 5.81 -16.75
C HIS A 135 16.43 7.09 -17.53
N GLU A 136 15.49 8.03 -17.71
CA GLU A 136 15.76 9.38 -18.25
C GLU A 136 15.79 10.46 -17.16
#